data_AF-A0A0R3UB56-F1
#
_entry.id   AF-A0A0R3UB56-F1
#
_cell.length_a   1.000
_cell.length_b   1.000
_cell.length_c   1.000
_cell.angle_alpha   90.00
_cell.angle_beta   90.00
_cell.angle_gamma   90.00
#
_symmetry.space_group_name_H-M   'P 1'
#
loop_
_entity.id
_entity.type
_entity.pdbx_description
1 polymer ?
#
loop_
_entity_poly.entity_id
_entity_poly.type
_entity_poly.pdbx_seq_one_letter_code
_entity_poly.pdbx_strand_id
1 'polypeptide(L)'
;MEQLAIEWVNRCEYRHPNRTGQNLATAGGFTPNLTQMAEGWYSEFRDYNYTNKSCSNVCGHYTQMVWATTVGLGCAMKQCDDIRPGWPKPIYLMGCHYEPV
;
A
#
# COMPACT_ATOMS: atom_id res chain seq x y z
N MET A 1 -11.65 -9.54 -0.67
CA MET A 1 -10.35 -8.92 -1.05
C MET A 1 -9.13 -9.49 -0.33
N GLU A 2 -9.21 -10.04 0.89
CA GLU A 2 -8.04 -10.55 1.63
C GLU A 2 -7.26 -11.65 0.89
N GLN A 3 -7.95 -12.64 0.33
CA GLN A 3 -7.29 -13.72 -0.42
C GLN A 3 -6.50 -13.19 -1.64
N LEU A 4 -7.03 -12.18 -2.35
CA LEU A 4 -6.31 -11.53 -3.44
C LEU A 4 -5.05 -10.82 -2.93
N ALA A 5 -5.13 -10.18 -1.76
CA ALA A 5 -3.97 -9.56 -1.13
C ALA A 5 -2.91 -10.62 -0.77
N ILE A 6 -3.32 -11.76 -0.20
CA ILE A 6 -2.43 -12.88 0.13
C ILE A 6 -1.75 -13.41 -1.15
N GLU A 7 -2.51 -13.67 -2.21
CA GLU A 7 -1.99 -14.12 -3.49
C GLU A 7 -1.01 -13.10 -4.11
N TRP A 8 -1.26 -11.81 -3.92
CA TRP A 8 -0.38 -10.75 -4.42
C TRP A 8 0.94 -10.70 -3.65
N VAL A 9 0.90 -10.55 -2.32
CA VAL A 9 2.13 -10.41 -1.51
C VAL A 9 2.98 -11.68 -1.56
N ASN A 10 2.39 -12.83 -1.85
CA ASN A 10 3.11 -14.09 -2.04
C ASN A 10 4.14 -14.05 -3.17
N ARG A 11 3.97 -13.16 -4.15
CA ARG A 11 4.87 -12.97 -5.29
C ARG A 11 6.14 -12.20 -4.92
N CYS A 12 6.13 -11.45 -3.82
CA CYS A 12 7.22 -10.57 -3.42
C CYS A 12 7.66 -9.58 -4.53
N GLU A 13 6.69 -9.00 -5.26
CA GLU A 13 6.93 -8.03 -6.33
C GLU A 13 6.36 -6.65 -5.95
N TYR A 14 7.16 -5.59 -6.09
CA TYR A 14 6.72 -4.21 -5.88
C TYR A 14 6.26 -3.58 -7.20
N ARG A 15 5.09 -4.00 -7.69
CA ARG A 15 4.43 -3.44 -8.87
C ARG A 15 2.93 -3.57 -8.71
N HIS A 16 2.13 -2.78 -9.43
CA HIS A 16 0.69 -2.98 -9.44
C HIS A 16 0.26 -3.94 -10.56
N PRO A 17 -0.75 -4.79 -10.36
CA PRO A 17 -1.45 -5.46 -11.46
C PRO A 17 -2.28 -4.43 -12.25
N ASN A 18 -2.69 -4.78 -13.47
CA ASN A 18 -3.51 -3.89 -14.30
C ASN A 18 -4.92 -3.71 -13.71
N ARG A 19 -5.33 -2.44 -13.51
CA ARG A 19 -6.70 -1.98 -13.21
C ARG A 19 -7.33 -2.57 -11.94
N THR A 20 -6.65 -2.50 -10.80
CA THR A 20 -7.26 -2.77 -9.49
C THR A 20 -6.98 -1.61 -8.53
N GLY A 21 -7.92 -1.30 -7.65
CA GLY A 21 -7.68 -0.42 -6.51
C GLY A 21 -6.73 -1.14 -5.56
N GLN A 22 -5.48 -0.69 -5.51
CA GLN A 22 -4.44 -1.36 -4.73
C GLN A 22 -3.44 -0.36 -4.17
N ASN A 23 -3.13 -0.50 -2.89
CA ASN A 23 -2.00 0.17 -2.25
C ASN A 23 -0.93 -0.86 -1.87
N LEU A 24 0.34 -0.50 -2.08
CA LEU A 24 1.50 -1.33 -1.71
C LEU A 24 2.44 -0.54 -0.79
N ALA A 25 3.06 -1.23 0.15
CA ALA A 25 4.06 -0.65 1.04
C ALA A 25 5.20 -1.64 1.29
N THR A 26 6.40 -1.11 1.49
CA THR A 26 7.55 -1.88 1.95
C THR A 26 8.14 -1.27 3.20
N ALA A 27 8.52 -2.09 4.17
CA ALA A 27 9.23 -1.67 5.38
C ALA A 27 10.41 -2.62 5.64
N GLY A 28 11.52 -2.10 6.14
CA GLY A 28 12.74 -2.88 6.40
C GLY A 28 13.37 -2.53 7.75
N GLY A 29 14.09 -3.49 8.34
CA GLY A 29 14.89 -3.32 9.56
C GLY A 29 14.14 -3.54 10.87
N PHE A 30 12.86 -3.90 10.79
CA PHE A 30 12.01 -4.24 11.93
C PHE A 30 10.79 -5.04 11.45
N THR A 31 10.02 -5.59 12.38
CA THR A 31 8.73 -6.25 12.08
C THR A 31 7.59 -5.25 12.27
N PRO A 32 7.00 -4.70 11.19
CA PRO A 32 5.87 -3.78 11.30
C PRO A 32 4.54 -4.53 11.51
N ASN A 33 3.51 -3.80 11.91
CA ASN A 33 2.12 -4.21 11.70
C ASN A 33 1.49 -3.47 10.50
N LEU A 34 0.29 -3.90 10.09
CA LEU A 34 -0.41 -3.32 8.94
C LEU A 34 -0.70 -1.81 9.12
N THR A 35 -1.03 -1.37 10.32
CA THR A 35 -1.32 0.04 10.61
C THR A 35 -0.09 0.92 10.40
N GLN A 36 1.07 0.51 10.91
CA GLN A 36 2.34 1.24 10.73
C GLN A 36 2.72 1.39 9.25
N MET A 37 2.46 0.37 8.44
CA MET A 37 2.71 0.45 6.99
C MET A 37 1.68 1.37 6.29
N ALA A 38 0.40 1.31 6.69
CA ALA A 38 -0.66 2.14 6.15
C ALA A 38 -0.57 3.62 6.57
N GLU A 39 0.08 3.94 7.70
CA GLU A 39 0.36 5.32 8.11
C GLU A 39 1.20 6.06 7.06
N GLY A 40 2.11 5.36 6.37
CA GLY A 40 2.87 5.92 5.25
C GLY A 40 1.96 6.38 4.11
N TRP A 41 0.97 5.57 3.75
CA TRP A 41 -0.05 5.96 2.76
C TRP A 41 -0.89 7.14 3.23
N TYR A 42 -1.35 7.10 4.48
CA TYR A 42 -2.16 8.18 5.04
C TYR A 42 -1.40 9.50 5.00
N SER A 43 -0.11 9.47 5.34
CA SER A 43 0.77 10.65 5.47
C SER A 43 0.85 11.54 4.22
N GLU A 44 0.52 11.00 3.05
CA GLU A 44 0.45 11.72 1.79
C GLU A 44 -0.65 12.80 1.78
N PHE A 45 -1.57 12.79 2.76
CA PHE A 45 -2.54 13.88 2.96
C PHE A 45 -1.86 15.26 3.03
N ARG A 46 -0.60 15.31 3.51
CA ARG A 46 0.18 16.53 3.64
C ARG A 46 0.55 17.14 2.28
N ASP A 47 0.60 16.32 1.23
CA ASP A 47 0.93 16.71 -0.13
C ASP A 47 -0.32 16.90 -1.02
N TYR A 48 -1.52 16.60 -0.50
CA TYR A 48 -2.77 16.68 -1.24
C TYR A 48 -3.54 17.96 -0.94
N ASN A 49 -3.82 18.76 -1.98
CA ASN A 49 -4.66 19.95 -1.87
C ASN A 49 -6.09 19.65 -2.33
N TYR A 50 -7.03 19.67 -1.38
CA TYR A 50 -8.44 19.39 -1.63
C TYR A 50 -9.16 20.43 -2.48
N THR A 51 -8.75 21.70 -2.43
CA THR A 51 -9.44 22.81 -3.10
C THR A 51 -9.29 22.70 -4.61
N ASN A 52 -8.09 22.42 -5.09
CA ASN A 52 -7.77 22.34 -6.52
C ASN A 52 -7.48 20.91 -6.99
N LYS A 53 -7.56 19.91 -6.09
CA LYS A 53 -7.27 18.49 -6.32
C LYS A 53 -5.84 18.22 -6.82
N SER A 54 -4.89 19.11 -6.52
CA SER A 54 -3.49 18.96 -6.90
C SER A 54 -2.71 18.13 -5.87
N CYS A 55 -1.68 17.44 -6.34
CA CYS A 55 -0.73 16.72 -5.49
C CYS A 55 0.68 17.29 -5.73
N SER A 56 1.38 17.68 -4.67
CA SER A 56 2.77 18.16 -4.77
C SER A 56 3.80 17.03 -4.90
N ASN A 57 3.42 15.79 -4.61
CA ASN A 57 4.30 14.63 -4.64
C ASN A 57 3.54 13.34 -5.00
N VAL A 58 3.51 12.34 -4.11
CA VAL A 58 2.70 11.14 -4.24
C VAL A 58 1.51 11.29 -3.31
N CYS A 59 0.30 11.12 -3.86
CA CYS A 59 -0.95 11.17 -3.09
C CYS A 59 -1.90 10.02 -3.40
N GLY A 60 -1.50 9.11 -4.30
CA GLY A 60 -2.37 8.06 -4.82
C GLY A 60 -2.78 7.06 -3.76
N HIS A 61 -1.92 6.78 -2.78
CA HIS A 61 -2.27 5.86 -1.71
C HIS A 61 -3.28 6.52 -0.77
N TYR A 62 -3.04 7.77 -0.39
CA TYR A 62 -3.98 8.51 0.45
C TYR A 62 -5.35 8.66 -0.22
N THR A 63 -5.42 9.09 -1.47
CA THR A 63 -6.70 9.27 -2.16
C THR A 63 -7.46 7.95 -2.30
N GLN A 64 -6.77 6.82 -2.49
CA GLN A 64 -7.39 5.50 -2.45
C GLN A 64 -7.93 5.15 -1.05
N MET A 65 -7.24 5.50 0.03
CA MET A 65 -7.72 5.24 1.40
C MET A 65 -9.02 5.99 1.72
N VAL A 66 -9.18 7.19 1.18
CA VAL A 66 -10.36 8.05 1.42
C VAL A 66 -11.34 8.06 0.24
N TRP A 67 -11.26 7.05 -0.64
CA TRP A 67 -12.09 6.99 -1.84
C TRP A 67 -13.55 6.68 -1.48
N ALA A 68 -14.44 7.63 -1.73
CA ALA A 68 -15.80 7.61 -1.18
C ALA A 68 -16.67 6.43 -1.65
N THR A 69 -16.41 5.88 -2.84
CA THR A 69 -17.18 4.76 -3.39
C THR A 69 -16.65 3.40 -2.96
N THR A 70 -15.47 3.34 -2.37
CA THR A 70 -14.89 2.09 -1.91
C THR A 70 -15.59 1.60 -0.64
N VAL A 71 -16.06 0.35 -0.65
CA VAL A 71 -16.82 -0.26 0.45
C VAL A 71 -16.18 -1.55 0.98
N GLY A 72 -15.23 -2.13 0.23
CA GLY A 72 -14.51 -3.34 0.55
C GLY A 72 -13.01 -3.10 0.60
N LEU A 73 -12.36 -3.71 1.60
CA LEU A 73 -10.92 -3.67 1.80
C LEU A 73 -10.44 -5.06 2.23
N GLY A 74 -9.29 -5.49 1.72
CA GLY A 74 -8.59 -6.66 2.22
C GLY A 74 -7.10 -6.52 2.04
N CYS A 75 -6.33 -6.90 3.06
CA CYS A 75 -4.90 -6.66 3.12
C CYS A 75 -4.13 -7.92 3.54
N ALA A 76 -2.88 -8.01 3.13
CA ALA A 76 -1.95 -9.03 3.58
C ALA A 76 -0.54 -8.45 3.68
N MET A 77 0.30 -9.12 4.46
CA MET A 77 1.72 -8.79 4.61
C MET A 77 2.56 -10.06 4.57
N LYS A 78 3.71 -9.98 3.91
CA LYS A 78 4.68 -11.09 3.81
C LYS A 78 6.10 -10.55 3.93
N GLN A 79 6.97 -11.30 4.63
CA GLN A 79 8.40 -11.05 4.61
C GLN A 79 8.98 -11.42 3.24
N CYS A 80 9.62 -10.46 2.58
CA CYS A 80 10.19 -10.51 1.24
C CYS A 80 11.57 -9.86 1.26
N ASP A 81 12.55 -10.53 1.88
CA ASP A 81 13.89 -9.97 2.18
C ASP A 81 14.72 -9.54 0.97
N ASP A 82 14.34 -9.94 -0.23
CA ASP A 82 15.07 -9.62 -1.46
C ASP A 82 14.34 -8.59 -2.34
N ILE A 83 13.15 -8.12 -1.92
CA ILE A 83 12.34 -7.16 -2.71
C ILE A 83 12.95 -5.75 -2.79
N ARG A 84 13.82 -5.39 -1.83
CA ARG A 84 14.58 -4.13 -1.80
C ARG A 84 16.05 -4.44 -1.50
N PRO A 85 16.87 -4.70 -2.53
CA PRO A 85 18.30 -4.94 -2.34
C PRO A 85 18.96 -3.79 -1.58
N GLY A 86 19.75 -4.11 -0.55
CA GLY A 86 20.46 -3.14 0.27
C GLY A 86 19.69 -2.54 1.45
N TRP A 87 18.40 -2.86 1.60
CA TRP A 87 17.65 -2.47 2.80
C TRP A 87 17.99 -3.37 4.00
N PRO A 88 17.89 -2.86 5.24
CA PRO A 88 18.06 -3.69 6.44
C PRO A 88 16.94 -4.74 6.50
N LYS A 89 17.30 -5.99 6.81
CA LYS A 89 16.37 -7.11 6.99
C LYS A 89 15.83 -7.11 8.44
N PRO A 90 14.65 -7.70 8.70
CA PRO A 90 13.70 -8.27 7.73
C PRO A 90 13.03 -7.19 6.87
N ILE A 91 12.64 -7.52 5.64
CA ILE A 91 11.89 -6.63 4.75
C ILE A 91 10.50 -7.21 4.53
N TYR A 92 9.47 -6.40 4.71
CA TYR A 92 8.08 -6.78 4.53
C TYR A 92 7.46 -6.05 3.35
N LEU A 93 6.67 -6.78 2.56
CA LEU A 93 5.74 -6.25 1.58
C LEU A 93 4.32 -6.34 2.15
N MET A 94 3.60 -5.23 2.13
CA MET A 94 2.15 -5.18 2.36
C MET A 94 1.44 -4.83 1.07
N GLY A 95 0.29 -5.46 0.85
CA GLY A 95 -0.64 -5.09 -0.20
C GLY A 95 -2.07 -5.05 0.32
N CYS A 96 -2.82 -4.01 -0.05
CA CYS A 96 -4.24 -3.88 0.22
C CYS A 96 -4.99 -3.71 -1.09
N HIS A 97 -6.11 -4.42 -1.23
CA HIS A 97 -7.01 -4.33 -2.36
C HIS A 97 -8.34 -3.68 -1.93
N TYR A 98 -8.86 -2.82 -2.80
CA TYR A 98 -10.05 -1.99 -2.58
C TYR A 98 -11.13 -2.31 -3.63
N GLU A 99 -12.40 -2.30 -3.22
CA GLU A 99 -13.55 -2.45 -4.14
C GLU A 99 -14.81 -1.68 -3.67
N PRO A 100 -15.65 -1.17 -4.59
CA PRO A 100 -15.26 -0.81 -5.94
C PRO A 100 -14.26 0.36 -5.93
N VAL A 101 -13.73 0.68 -7.10
CA VAL A 101 -12.79 1.79 -7.34
C VAL A 101 -13.39 2.70 -8.39
#